data_AF-A0A6G3RB24-F1
#
_entry.id   AF-A0A6G3RB24-F1
#
_cell.length_a   1.000
_cell.length_b   1.000
_cell.length_c   1.000
_cell.angle_alpha   90.00
_cell.angle_beta   90.00
_cell.angle_gamma   90.00
#
_symmetry.space_group_name_H-M   'P 1'
#
loop_
_entity.id
_entity.type
_entity.pdbx_description
1 polymer ?
#
loop_
_entity_poly.entity_id
_entity_poly.type
_entity_poly.pdbx_seq_one_letter_code
_entity_poly.pdbx_strand_id
1 'polypeptide(L)'
;ENPYGERALATRIDALVELGRYDAASRAADEADARRPGVPVFTRYAYVRELRGDTATARRVLERTLDGATAPGDVAYVATALGQLAWRQGEYKAALRHCGAALRADSTY
;
A
#
# COMPACT_ATOMS: atom_id res chain seq x y z
N GLU A 1 -21.24 10.66 2.31
CA GLU A 1 -19.88 10.42 1.78
C GLU A 1 -19.96 9.88 0.36
N ASN A 2 -19.01 10.21 -0.51
CA ASN A 2 -18.99 9.70 -1.89
C ASN A 2 -18.47 8.24 -1.88
N PRO A 3 -19.29 7.23 -2.25
CA PRO A 3 -18.89 5.82 -2.23
C PRO A 3 -17.78 5.48 -3.24
N TYR A 4 -17.37 6.44 -4.06
CA TYR A 4 -16.25 6.36 -5.00
C TYR A 4 -15.04 7.19 -4.59
N GLY A 5 -15.05 7.79 -3.39
CA GLY A 5 -13.85 8.42 -2.84
C GLY A 5 -12.77 7.37 -2.56
N GLU A 6 -11.50 7.75 -2.71
CA GLU A 6 -10.35 6.85 -2.52
C GLU A 6 -10.37 6.10 -1.17
N ARG A 7 -10.84 6.78 -0.11
CA ARG A 7 -11.02 6.17 1.21
C ARG A 7 -12.09 5.08 1.22
N ALA A 8 -13.22 5.30 0.56
CA ALA A 8 -14.29 4.29 0.48
C ALA A 8 -13.84 3.06 -0.31
N LEU A 9 -13.07 3.26 -1.39
CA LEU A 9 -12.45 2.17 -2.15
C LEU A 9 -11.44 1.40 -1.29
N ALA A 10 -10.57 2.09 -0.56
CA ALA A 10 -9.61 1.47 0.36
C ALA A 10 -10.33 0.67 1.47
N THR A 11 -11.33 1.24 2.13
CA THR A 11 -12.13 0.55 3.17
C THR A 11 -12.81 -0.69 2.63
N ARG A 12 -13.32 -0.66 1.40
CA ARG A 12 -13.92 -1.85 0.76
C ARG A 12 -12.89 -2.96 0.56
N ILE A 13 -11.68 -2.62 0.12
CA ILE A 13 -10.60 -3.60 -0.06
C ILE A 13 -10.21 -4.20 1.29
N ASP A 14 -9.99 -3.36 2.30
CA ASP A 14 -9.65 -3.78 3.66
C ASP A 14 -10.71 -4.75 4.20
N ALA A 15 -12.00 -4.39 4.13
CA ALA A 15 -13.08 -5.27 4.58
C ALA A 15 -13.12 -6.63 3.85
N LEU A 16 -12.83 -6.66 2.55
CA LEU A 16 -12.79 -7.92 1.79
C LEU A 16 -11.59 -8.79 2.18
N VAL A 17 -10.44 -8.20 2.50
CA VAL A 17 -9.27 -8.91 3.03
C VAL A 17 -9.58 -9.50 4.40
N GLU A 18 -10.13 -8.70 5.33
CA GLU A 18 -10.44 -9.14 6.69
C GLU A 18 -11.50 -10.25 6.74
N LEU A 19 -12.41 -10.29 5.77
CA LEU A 19 -13.39 -11.37 5.61
C LEU A 19 -12.81 -12.62 4.90
N GLY A 20 -11.52 -12.63 4.58
CA GLY A 20 -10.86 -13.73 3.86
C GLY A 20 -11.27 -13.85 2.38
N ARG A 21 -11.95 -12.84 1.82
CA ARG A 21 -12.49 -12.87 0.45
C ARG A 21 -11.45 -12.36 -0.57
N TYR A 22 -10.29 -13.02 -0.64
CA TYR A 22 -9.13 -12.55 -1.40
C TYR A 22 -9.37 -12.39 -2.92
N ASP A 23 -10.25 -13.21 -3.53
CA ASP A 23 -10.69 -13.04 -4.93
C ASP A 23 -11.50 -11.76 -5.16
N ALA A 24 -12.39 -11.45 -4.22
CA ALA A 24 -13.14 -10.21 -4.28
C ALA A 24 -12.24 -9.00 -3.98
N ALA A 25 -11.32 -9.12 -3.02
CA ALA A 25 -10.35 -8.08 -2.70
C ALA A 25 -9.47 -7.73 -3.90
N SER A 26 -8.97 -8.74 -4.64
CA SER A 26 -8.17 -8.51 -5.86
C SER A 26 -8.96 -7.77 -6.93
N ARG A 27 -10.20 -8.20 -7.21
CA ARG A 27 -11.04 -7.48 -8.19
C ARG A 27 -11.36 -6.06 -7.76
N ALA A 28 -11.62 -5.84 -6.47
CA ALA A 28 -11.86 -4.50 -5.94
C ALA A 28 -10.62 -3.61 -6.03
N ALA A 29 -9.42 -4.16 -5.79
CA ALA A 29 -8.16 -3.45 -5.94
C ALA A 29 -7.90 -3.08 -7.41
N ASP A 30 -8.12 -4.01 -8.35
CA ASP A 30 -7.96 -3.76 -9.79
C ASP A 30 -8.94 -2.69 -10.29
N GLU A 31 -10.19 -2.73 -9.84
CA GLU A 31 -11.20 -1.73 -10.17
C GLU A 31 -10.84 -0.35 -9.58
N ALA A 32 -10.34 -0.31 -8.35
CA ALA A 32 -9.95 0.92 -7.70
C ALA A 32 -8.71 1.55 -8.37
N ASP A 33 -7.72 0.75 -8.76
CA ASP A 33 -6.52 1.16 -9.52
C ASP A 33 -6.89 1.78 -10.88
N ALA A 34 -7.82 1.15 -11.61
CA ALA A 34 -8.28 1.64 -12.92
C ALA A 34 -8.95 3.03 -12.86
N ARG A 35 -9.41 3.47 -11.68
CA ARG A 35 -10.11 4.75 -11.48
C ARG A 35 -9.18 5.92 -11.14
N ARG A 36 -7.86 5.75 -11.31
CA ARG A 36 -6.80 6.72 -10.95
C ARG A 36 -6.82 7.14 -9.48
N PRO A 37 -6.54 6.23 -8.56
CA PRO A 37 -6.63 6.54 -7.16
C PRO A 37 -5.31 7.12 -6.62
N GLY A 38 -5.40 7.79 -5.48
CA GLY A 38 -4.26 8.21 -4.68
C GLY A 38 -3.64 7.08 -3.83
N VAL A 39 -2.69 7.50 -3.00
CA VAL A 39 -1.86 6.67 -2.10
C VAL A 39 -2.63 5.63 -1.28
N PRO A 40 -3.84 5.92 -0.72
CA PRO A 40 -4.58 4.93 0.04
C PRO A 40 -4.88 3.64 -0.75
N VAL A 41 -5.21 3.74 -2.03
CA VAL A 41 -5.56 2.56 -2.85
C VAL A 41 -4.32 1.83 -3.32
N PHE A 42 -3.27 2.52 -3.75
CA PHE A 42 -2.04 1.86 -4.24
C PHE A 42 -1.40 0.97 -3.17
N THR A 43 -1.42 1.40 -1.91
CA THR A 43 -0.93 0.58 -0.80
C THR A 43 -1.78 -0.68 -0.57
N ARG A 44 -3.11 -0.59 -0.71
CA ARG A 44 -4.00 -1.77 -0.64
C ARG A 44 -3.82 -2.70 -1.82
N TYR A 45 -3.68 -2.15 -3.03
CA TYR A 45 -3.38 -2.92 -4.22
C TYR A 45 -2.11 -3.74 -4.02
N ALA A 46 -1.03 -3.10 -3.57
CA ALA A 46 0.23 -3.78 -3.27
C ALA A 46 0.05 -4.87 -2.21
N TYR A 47 -0.68 -4.61 -1.13
CA TYR A 47 -0.92 -5.59 -0.08
C TYR A 47 -1.71 -6.81 -0.58
N VAL A 48 -2.74 -6.61 -1.40
CA VAL A 48 -3.50 -7.72 -2.00
C VAL A 48 -2.62 -8.55 -2.94
N ARG A 49 -1.70 -7.92 -3.69
CA ARG A 49 -0.71 -8.64 -4.52
C ARG A 49 0.25 -9.46 -3.68
N GLU A 50 0.73 -8.91 -2.57
CA GLU A 50 1.58 -9.64 -1.62
C GLU A 50 0.86 -10.86 -1.03
N LEU A 51 -0.40 -10.74 -0.59
CA LEU A 51 -1.18 -11.85 -0.05
C LEU A 51 -1.38 -12.99 -1.07
N ARG A 52 -1.21 -12.70 -2.36
CA ARG A 52 -1.26 -13.69 -3.46
C ARG A 52 0.11 -14.28 -3.82
N GLY A 53 1.17 -13.87 -3.13
CA GLY A 53 2.54 -14.24 -3.46
C GLY A 53 3.18 -13.39 -4.57
N ASP A 54 2.49 -12.37 -5.08
CA ASP A 54 3.05 -11.43 -6.07
C ASP A 54 3.75 -10.25 -5.39
N THR A 55 4.76 -10.59 -4.61
CA THR A 55 5.61 -9.63 -3.88
C THR A 55 6.36 -8.70 -4.83
N ALA A 56 6.69 -9.16 -6.03
CA ALA A 56 7.40 -8.36 -7.03
C ALA A 56 6.55 -7.20 -7.55
N THR A 57 5.27 -7.45 -7.87
CA THR A 57 4.33 -6.38 -8.23
C THR A 57 4.07 -5.48 -7.04
N ALA A 58 3.87 -6.03 -5.84
CA ALA A 58 3.64 -5.24 -4.63
C ALA A 58 4.77 -4.21 -4.41
N ARG A 59 6.03 -4.65 -4.49
CA ARG A 59 7.19 -3.77 -4.36
C ARG A 59 7.21 -2.68 -5.42
N ARG A 60 7.06 -3.05 -6.69
CA ARG A 60 7.11 -2.11 -7.82
C ARG A 60 6.06 -1.01 -7.72
N VAL A 61 4.84 -1.38 -7.31
CA VAL A 61 3.76 -0.41 -7.09
C VAL A 61 4.14 0.55 -5.99
N LEU A 62 4.57 0.05 -4.83
CA LEU A 62 4.92 0.91 -3.70
C LEU A 62 6.13 1.82 -3.99
N GLU A 63 7.16 1.32 -4.68
CA GLU A 63 8.32 2.14 -5.11
C GLU A 63 7.87 3.27 -6.03
N ARG A 64 7.04 2.97 -7.05
CA ARG A 64 6.50 4.00 -7.94
C ARG A 64 5.62 5.00 -7.21
N THR A 65 4.80 4.54 -6.26
CA THR A 65 3.97 5.43 -5.44
C THR A 65 4.84 6.33 -4.58
N LEU A 66 5.93 5.82 -4.01
CA LEU A 66 6.87 6.60 -3.21
C LEU A 66 7.56 7.67 -4.07
N ASP A 67 8.00 7.32 -5.28
CA ASP A 67 8.65 8.25 -6.21
C ASP A 67 7.73 9.42 -6.61
N GLY A 68 6.41 9.19 -6.64
CA GLY A 68 5.41 10.21 -6.96
C GLY A 68 4.82 10.94 -5.75
N ALA A 69 5.09 10.49 -4.52
CA ALA A 69 4.52 11.07 -3.31
C ALA A 69 5.24 12.38 -2.94
N THR A 70 4.47 13.45 -2.75
CA THR A 70 5.01 14.78 -2.41
C THR A 70 4.64 15.24 -1.01
N ALA A 71 3.52 14.77 -0.47
CA ALA A 71 3.11 15.07 0.90
C ALA A 71 3.94 14.25 1.90
N PRO A 72 4.49 14.86 2.96
CA PRO A 72 5.30 14.14 3.95
C PRO A 72 4.60 12.91 4.56
N GLY A 73 3.30 13.03 4.88
CA GLY A 73 2.50 11.91 5.39
C GLY A 73 2.32 10.77 4.37
N ASP A 74 2.19 11.09 3.08
CA ASP A 74 2.11 10.07 2.02
C ASP A 74 3.44 9.34 1.84
N VAL A 75 4.56 10.07 1.88
CA VAL A 75 5.90 9.50 1.85
C VAL A 75 6.10 8.57 3.05
N ALA A 76 5.74 9.02 4.26
CA ALA A 76 5.84 8.22 5.47
C ALA A 76 4.98 6.95 5.40
N TYR A 77 3.76 7.08 4.89
CA TYR A 77 2.82 5.98 4.75
C TYR A 77 3.30 4.92 3.75
N VAL A 78 3.74 5.32 2.56
CA VAL A 78 4.24 4.38 1.53
C VAL A 78 5.58 3.77 1.94
N ALA A 79 6.48 4.56 2.53
CA ALA A 79 7.74 4.03 3.08
C ALA A 79 7.48 2.98 4.16
N THR A 80 6.49 3.18 5.03
CA THR A 80 6.08 2.18 6.02
C THR A 80 5.60 0.89 5.35
N ALA A 81 4.77 0.98 4.30
CA ALA A 81 4.32 -0.18 3.56
C ALA A 81 5.49 -0.97 2.91
N LEU A 82 6.47 -0.27 2.32
CA LEU A 82 7.70 -0.90 1.81
C LEU A 82 8.52 -1.56 2.92
N GLY A 83 8.60 -0.93 4.09
CA GLY A 83 9.29 -1.47 5.26
C GLY A 83 8.67 -2.78 5.74
N GLN A 84 7.33 -2.81 5.82
CA GLN A 84 6.58 -4.00 6.20
C GLN A 84 6.70 -5.13 5.17
N LEU A 85 6.64 -4.80 3.87
CA LEU A 85 6.86 -5.77 2.79
C LEU A 85 8.26 -6.38 2.92
N ALA A 86 9.30 -5.56 3.01
CA ALA A 86 10.68 -6.02 3.18
C ALA A 86 10.86 -6.91 4.42
N TRP A 87 10.24 -6.53 5.54
CA TRP A 87 10.28 -7.32 6.77
C TRP A 87 9.69 -8.71 6.57
N ARG A 88 8.50 -8.82 5.95
CA ARG A 88 7.83 -10.10 5.68
C ARG A 88 8.62 -10.99 4.72
N GLN A 89 9.46 -10.40 3.87
CA GLN A 89 10.38 -11.12 2.99
C GLN A 89 11.74 -11.46 3.64
N GLY A 90 11.96 -11.09 4.91
CA GLY A 90 13.23 -11.31 5.61
C GLY A 90 14.34 -10.31 5.25
N GLU A 91 14.02 -9.24 4.51
CA GLU A 91 14.95 -8.19 4.09
C GLU A 91 15.12 -7.12 5.17
N TYR A 92 15.52 -7.50 6.37
CA TYR A 92 15.49 -6.63 7.56
C TYR A 92 16.30 -5.33 7.39
N LYS A 93 17.43 -5.37 6.66
CA LYS A 93 18.20 -4.16 6.34
C LYS A 93 17.42 -3.19 5.46
N ALA A 94 16.64 -3.71 4.50
CA ALA A 94 15.78 -2.88 3.67
C ALA A 94 14.61 -2.33 4.49
N ALA A 95 13.98 -3.17 5.32
CA ALA A 95 12.92 -2.76 6.24
C ALA A 95 13.36 -1.58 7.12
N LEU A 96 14.53 -1.68 7.76
CA LEU A 96 15.09 -0.61 8.59
C LEU A 96 15.30 0.70 7.82
N ARG A 97 15.80 0.63 6.58
CA ARG A 97 15.98 1.83 5.74
C ARG A 97 14.65 2.52 5.46
N HIS A 98 13.61 1.75 5.18
CA HIS A 98 12.28 2.26 4.90
C HIS A 98 11.61 2.84 6.16
N CYS A 99 11.73 2.19 7.32
CA CYS A 99 11.27 2.78 8.59
C CYS A 99 11.97 4.11 8.89
N GLY A 100 13.28 4.19 8.67
CA GLY A 100 14.03 5.43 8.81
C GLY A 100 13.61 6.52 7.81
N ALA A 101 13.24 6.13 6.59
CA ALA A 101 12.70 7.08 5.60
C ALA A 101 11.33 7.60 6.02
N ALA A 102 10.47 6.75 6.58
CA ALA A 102 9.16 7.16 7.09
C ALA A 102 9.29 8.21 8.22
N LEU A 103 10.11 7.92 9.23
CA LEU A 103 10.35 8.85 10.36
C LEU A 103 11.01 10.17 9.94
N ARG A 104 11.82 10.17 8.87
CA ARG A 104 12.39 11.42 8.32
C ARG A 104 11.36 12.24 7.56
N ALA A 105 10.41 11.60 6.92
CA ALA A 105 9.34 12.28 6.19
C ALA A 105 8.33 12.87 7.18
N ASP A 106 7.91 12.09 8.18
CA ASP A 106 7.03 12.54 9.25
C ASP A 106 7.50 11.96 10.58
N SER A 107 8.01 12.82 11.45
CA SER A 107 8.55 12.42 12.76
C SER A 107 7.46 12.03 13.77
N THR A 108 6.19 12.28 13.45
CA THR A 108 5.04 11.92 14.31
C THR A 108 4.38 10.60 13.91
N TYR A 109 4.88 9.98 12.84
CA TYR A 109 4.38 8.73 12.28
C TYR A 109 4.75 7.50 13.13
#